data_AF-A0A0D2YD61-F1
#
_entry.id   AF-A0A0D2YD61-F1
#
_cell.length_a   1.000
_cell.length_b   1.000
_cell.length_c   1.000
_cell.angle_alpha   90.00
_cell.angle_beta   90.00
_cell.angle_gamma   90.00
#
_symmetry.space_group_name_H-M   'P 1'
#
loop_
_entity.id
_entity.type
_entity.pdbx_description
1 polymer ?
#
loop_
_entity_poly.entity_id
_entity_poly.type
_entity_poly.pdbx_seq_one_letter_code
_entity_poly.pdbx_strand_id
1 'polypeptide(L)'
;MADVYLIIIVGTGVPSTSISVNGSIIKLSGNEAVADTRTTLIFVPDEVCKALYNAIPRATYDSTQQGYIFPTSIRVEDLPEFKVVIRDRQFVIQPEDLAFAPIDNDNWYGGV
;
A
#
# COMPACT_ATOMS: atom_id res chain seq x y z
N MET A 1 6.87 -19.51 -1.28
CA MET A 1 7.37 -18.12 -1.20
C MET A 1 6.80 -17.54 0.08
N ALA A 2 7.59 -16.81 0.85
CA ALA A 2 7.05 -16.21 2.07
C ALA A 2 6.34 -14.92 1.66
N ASP A 3 5.02 -14.93 1.72
CA ASP A 3 4.21 -13.72 1.53
C ASP A 3 4.50 -12.82 2.74
N VAL A 4 5.28 -11.77 2.52
CA VAL A 4 5.66 -10.82 3.57
C VAL A 4 4.51 -9.83 3.71
N TYR A 5 3.57 -10.14 4.60
CA TYR A 5 2.57 -9.18 5.07
C TYR A 5 3.27 -8.17 5.99
N LEU A 6 3.57 -6.98 5.46
CA LEU A 6 4.15 -5.88 6.22
C LEU A 6 3.08 -4.84 6.52
N ILE A 7 2.95 -4.45 7.78
CA ILE A 7 2.05 -3.37 8.22
C ILE A 7 2.88 -2.17 8.67
N ILE A 8 2.42 -0.96 8.36
CA ILE A 8 2.99 0.28 8.87
C ILE A 8 1.96 0.92 9.81
N ILE A 9 1.85 0.40 11.04
CA ILE A 9 1.15 1.09 12.13
C ILE A 9 2.17 1.89 12.94
N VAL A 10 1.87 3.17 13.14
CA VAL A 10 2.67 4.13 13.91
C VAL A 10 2.65 3.76 15.41
N GLY A 11 3.79 3.32 15.96
CA GLY A 11 3.98 2.91 17.35
C GLY A 11 5.18 1.96 17.50
N THR A 12 5.62 1.66 18.75
CA THR A 12 6.90 1.02 19.14
C THR A 12 7.37 -0.12 18.21
N GLY A 13 7.99 0.25 17.11
CA GLY A 13 8.26 -0.60 15.96
C GLY A 13 9.70 -0.49 15.50
N VAL A 14 9.96 -0.96 14.29
CA VAL A 14 11.26 -0.76 13.63
C VAL A 14 11.21 0.52 12.78
N PRO A 15 12.29 1.32 12.71
CA PRO A 15 12.31 2.53 11.91
C PRO A 15 11.91 2.27 10.45
N SER A 16 10.97 3.07 9.94
CA SER A 16 10.48 3.00 8.55
C SER A 16 10.25 4.40 8.02
N THR A 17 11.33 5.09 7.69
CA THR A 17 11.33 6.56 7.55
C THR A 17 11.10 7.06 6.12
N SER A 18 10.84 6.16 5.18
CA SER A 18 10.45 6.54 3.83
C SER A 18 9.70 5.42 3.10
N ILE A 19 8.94 5.82 2.09
CA ILE A 19 8.24 4.93 1.16
C ILE A 19 8.48 5.45 -0.25
N SER A 20 8.44 4.56 -1.25
CA SER A 20 8.52 4.95 -2.66
C SER A 20 7.31 4.46 -3.45
N VAL A 21 6.77 5.37 -4.28
CA VAL A 21 5.73 5.08 -5.27
C VAL A 21 6.29 5.46 -6.64
N ASN A 22 6.44 4.50 -7.56
CA ASN A 22 7.06 4.72 -8.88
C ASN A 22 8.40 5.47 -8.82
N GLY A 23 9.25 5.11 -7.85
CA GLY A 23 10.56 5.75 -7.63
C GLY A 23 10.50 7.13 -6.95
N SER A 24 9.32 7.73 -6.79
CA SER A 24 9.14 8.97 -6.02
C SER A 24 9.19 8.65 -4.53
N ILE A 25 10.08 9.32 -3.78
CA ILE A 25 10.30 9.05 -2.35
C ILE A 25 9.47 10.02 -1.50
N ILE A 26 8.67 9.46 -0.59
CA ILE A 26 7.96 10.18 0.47
C ILE A 26 8.72 9.96 1.77
N LYS A 27 9.14 11.04 2.43
CA LYS A 27 9.87 10.98 3.71
C LYS A 27 8.88 11.00 4.87
N LEU A 28 8.98 10.02 5.75
CA LEU A 28 8.11 9.82 6.91
C LEU A 28 8.94 9.99 8.19
N SER A 29 9.21 11.23 8.58
CA SER A 29 10.09 11.53 9.71
C SER A 29 9.54 10.93 11.02
N GLY A 30 10.34 10.10 11.69
CA GLY A 30 9.94 9.44 12.94
C GLY A 30 8.93 8.31 12.76
N ASN A 31 8.60 7.91 11.53
CA ASN A 31 7.70 6.79 11.28
C ASN A 31 8.37 5.45 11.60
N GLU A 32 7.57 4.56 12.18
CA GLU A 32 7.93 3.19 12.53
C GLU A 32 6.99 2.23 11.80
N ALA A 33 7.41 0.97 11.68
CA ALA A 33 6.60 -0.11 11.13
C ALA A 33 6.56 -1.30 12.09
N VAL A 34 5.49 -2.08 12.00
CA VAL A 34 5.26 -3.27 12.83
C VAL A 34 4.93 -4.44 11.92
N ALA A 35 5.69 -5.53 12.02
CA ALA A 35 5.32 -6.76 11.36
C ALA A 35 4.23 -7.46 12.18
N ASP A 36 2.98 -7.45 11.69
CA ASP A 36 1.85 -8.11 12.33
C ASP A 36 1.19 -9.10 11.35
N THR A 37 1.19 -10.38 11.71
CA THR A 37 0.67 -11.44 10.83
C THR A 37 -0.85 -11.59 10.90
N ARG A 38 -1.53 -10.83 11.76
CA ARG A 38 -2.98 -10.92 12.01
C ARG A 38 -3.79 -9.80 11.42
N THR A 39 -3.16 -8.86 10.72
CA THR A 39 -3.83 -7.80 9.98
C THR A 39 -3.63 -8.03 8.50
N THR A 40 -4.71 -7.88 7.73
CA THR A 40 -4.76 -8.28 6.32
C THR A 40 -4.20 -7.22 5.37
N LEU A 41 -4.36 -5.94 5.71
CA LEU A 41 -4.03 -4.80 4.85
C LEU A 41 -2.75 -4.09 5.31
N ILE A 42 -2.15 -3.33 4.40
CA ILE A 42 -1.01 -2.46 4.70
C ILE A 42 -1.52 -1.06 5.06
N PHE A 43 -1.63 -0.75 6.34
CA PHE A 43 -1.91 0.63 6.74
C PHE A 43 -0.67 1.50 6.57
N VAL A 44 -0.81 2.71 6.02
CA VAL A 44 0.25 3.72 5.86
C VAL A 44 -0.32 5.12 6.10
N PRO A 45 0.52 6.18 6.26
CA PRO A 45 0.02 7.54 6.35
C PRO A 45 -0.80 7.98 5.13
N ASP A 46 -1.82 8.81 5.34
CA ASP A 46 -2.76 9.25 4.29
C ASP A 46 -2.09 9.78 3.02
N GLU A 47 -0.98 10.52 3.18
CA GLU A 47 -0.23 11.07 2.05
C GLU A 47 0.38 9.98 1.15
N VAL A 48 0.73 8.83 1.73
CA VAL A 48 1.24 7.67 1.02
C VAL A 48 0.11 6.93 0.31
N CYS A 49 -1.00 6.62 1.00
CA CYS A 49 -2.18 6.02 0.36
C CYS A 49 -2.61 6.89 -0.84
N LYS A 50 -2.74 8.20 -0.64
CA LYS A 50 -3.13 9.13 -1.69
C LYS A 50 -2.15 9.14 -2.85
N ALA A 51 -0.84 9.15 -2.60
CA ALA A 51 0.16 9.09 -3.66
C ALA A 51 0.10 7.77 -4.45
N LEU A 52 -0.08 6.65 -3.75
CA LEU A 52 -0.19 5.32 -4.35
C LEU A 52 -1.42 5.21 -5.26
N TYR A 53 -2.62 5.52 -4.75
CA TYR A 53 -3.84 5.38 -5.54
C TYR A 53 -3.98 6.47 -6.60
N ASN A 54 -3.41 7.66 -6.44
CA ASN A 54 -3.34 8.63 -7.54
C ASN A 54 -2.51 8.13 -8.73
N ALA A 55 -1.60 7.17 -8.52
CA ALA A 55 -0.85 6.55 -9.60
C ALA A 55 -1.62 5.42 -10.31
N ILE A 56 -2.79 5.01 -9.79
CA ILE A 56 -3.64 3.98 -10.40
C ILE A 56 -4.79 4.67 -11.15
N PRO A 57 -4.95 4.45 -12.47
CA PRO A 57 -6.01 5.08 -13.23
C PRO A 57 -7.40 4.79 -12.65
N ARG A 58 -8.17 5.87 -12.42
CA ARG A 58 -9.54 5.82 -11.90
C ARG A 58 -9.67 5.23 -10.48
N ALA A 59 -8.58 5.06 -9.75
CA ALA A 59 -8.71 4.75 -8.33
C ALA A 59 -9.35 5.93 -7.59
N THR A 60 -10.17 5.62 -6.60
CA THR A 60 -10.86 6.62 -5.78
C THR A 60 -11.04 6.10 -4.37
N TYR A 61 -11.11 7.01 -3.41
CA TYR A 61 -11.56 6.67 -2.07
C TYR A 61 -13.08 6.47 -2.09
N ASP A 62 -13.56 5.36 -1.54
CA ASP A 62 -14.98 5.05 -1.34
C ASP A 62 -15.28 5.14 0.16
N SER A 63 -16.11 6.12 0.54
CA SER A 63 -16.49 6.34 1.94
C SER A 63 -17.43 5.27 2.50
N THR A 64 -18.12 4.52 1.65
CA THR A 64 -18.97 3.40 2.05
C THR A 64 -18.11 2.19 2.41
N GLN A 65 -17.07 1.92 1.61
CA GLN A 65 -16.12 0.84 1.86
C GLN A 65 -15.02 1.23 2.86
N GLN A 66 -14.89 2.53 3.15
CA GLN A 66 -13.86 3.10 4.04
C GLN A 66 -12.43 2.79 3.57
N GLY A 67 -12.23 2.80 2.25
CA GLY A 67 -10.95 2.47 1.64
C GLY A 67 -10.86 2.92 0.18
N TYR A 68 -9.68 2.74 -0.41
CA TYR A 68 -9.51 2.98 -1.83
C TYR A 68 -9.98 1.80 -2.66
N ILE A 69 -10.59 2.12 -3.79
CA ILE A 69 -11.05 1.15 -4.78
C ILE A 69 -10.46 1.52 -6.13
N PHE A 70 -10.27 0.54 -7.02
CA PHE A 70 -9.82 0.80 -8.38
C PHE A 70 -10.34 -0.27 -9.37
N PRO A 71 -10.39 0.03 -10.68
CA PRO A 71 -11.06 -0.85 -11.62
C PRO A 71 -10.43 -2.25 -11.74
N THR A 72 -11.26 -3.28 -11.88
CA THR A 72 -10.83 -4.66 -12.14
C THR A 72 -10.14 -4.85 -13.50
N SER A 73 -10.28 -3.87 -14.40
CA SER A 73 -9.63 -3.84 -15.71
C SER A 73 -8.18 -3.36 -15.69
N ILE A 74 -7.69 -2.80 -14.57
CA ILE A 74 -6.28 -2.43 -14.40
C ILE A 74 -5.44 -3.71 -14.42
N ARG A 75 -4.42 -3.75 -15.28
CA ARG A 75 -3.52 -4.89 -15.40
C ARG A 75 -2.38 -4.75 -14.40
N VAL A 76 -1.77 -5.86 -14.01
CA VAL A 76 -0.69 -5.86 -13.00
C VAL A 76 0.49 -4.97 -13.44
N GLU A 77 0.80 -4.94 -14.73
CA GLU A 77 1.82 -4.08 -15.32
C GLU A 77 1.52 -2.57 -15.29
N ASP A 78 0.25 -2.20 -15.09
CA ASP A 78 -0.20 -0.80 -14.99
C ASP A 78 -0.26 -0.33 -13.52
N LEU A 79 -0.03 -1.23 -12.56
CA LEU A 79 0.02 -0.90 -11.13
C LEU A 79 1.37 -0.28 -10.76
N PRO A 80 1.39 0.69 -9.84
CA PRO A 80 2.60 1.38 -9.45
C PRO A 80 3.56 0.45 -8.70
N GLU A 81 4.87 0.67 -8.88
CA GLU A 81 5.87 0.08 -8.00
C GLU A 81 5.73 0.71 -6.61
N PHE A 82 5.43 -0.11 -5.60
CA PHE A 82 5.30 0.32 -4.21
C PHE A 82 6.38 -0.31 -3.35
N LYS A 83 7.22 0.54 -2.74
CA LYS A 83 8.34 0.11 -1.88
C LYS A 83 8.25 0.71 -0.50
N VAL A 84 8.44 -0.13 0.49
CA VAL A 84 8.50 0.22 1.91
C VAL A 84 9.93 0.07 2.40
N VAL A 85 10.40 1.02 3.21
CA VAL A 85 11.76 0.97 3.76
C VAL A 85 11.70 0.55 5.21
N ILE A 86 12.26 -0.62 5.54
CA ILE A 86 12.41 -1.08 6.92
C ILE A 86 13.89 -1.00 7.30
N ARG A 87 14.20 -0.15 8.28
CA ARG A 87 15.55 0.28 8.64
C ARG A 87 16.28 0.88 7.43
N ASP A 88 17.21 0.14 6.87
CA ASP A 88 18.08 0.51 5.74
C ASP A 88 17.75 -0.29 4.47
N ARG A 89 16.73 -1.14 4.50
CA ARG A 89 16.37 -2.04 3.39
C ARG A 89 15.04 -1.67 2.77
N GLN A 90 15.00 -1.73 1.44
CA GLN A 90 13.78 -1.55 0.67
C GLN A 90 13.14 -2.92 0.39
N PHE A 91 11.83 -2.99 0.56
CA PHE A 91 11.02 -4.15 0.22
C PHE A 91 9.99 -3.70 -0.81
N VAL A 92 9.86 -4.47 -1.88
CA VAL A 92 8.81 -4.26 -2.89
C VAL A 92 7.57 -4.99 -2.40
N ILE A 93 6.44 -4.31 -2.37
CA ILE A 93 5.14 -4.96 -2.29
C ILE A 93 4.79 -5.42 -3.70
N GLN A 94 4.40 -6.68 -3.86
CA GLN A 94 4.10 -7.21 -5.18
C GLN A 94 2.90 -6.45 -5.76
N PRO A 95 2.94 -5.98 -7.02
CA PRO A 95 1.85 -5.17 -7.56
C PRO A 95 0.50 -5.88 -7.49
N GLU A 96 0.46 -7.20 -7.70
CA GLU A 96 -0.74 -8.02 -7.53
C GLU A 96 -1.39 -7.94 -6.14
N ASP A 97 -0.61 -7.70 -5.08
CA ASP A 97 -1.13 -7.57 -3.71
C ASP A 97 -1.85 -6.24 -3.46
N LEU A 98 -1.73 -5.28 -4.37
CA LEU A 98 -2.51 -4.03 -4.30
C LEU A 98 -3.99 -4.29 -4.60
N ALA A 99 -4.34 -5.37 -5.32
CA ALA A 99 -5.71 -5.80 -5.55
C ALA A 99 -6.15 -6.81 -4.48
N PHE A 100 -6.69 -6.34 -3.36
CA PHE A 100 -6.99 -7.21 -2.22
C PHE A 100 -8.20 -8.12 -2.45
N ALA A 101 -9.36 -7.54 -2.72
CA ALA A 101 -10.62 -8.29 -2.84
C ALA A 101 -11.62 -7.58 -3.75
N PRO A 102 -12.47 -8.29 -4.51
CA PRO A 102 -13.47 -7.64 -5.34
C PRO A 102 -14.59 -7.08 -4.44
N ILE A 103 -14.99 -5.82 -4.65
CA ILE A 103 -16.14 -5.24 -3.94
C ILE A 103 -17.41 -5.31 -4.77
N ASP A 104 -17.26 -5.37 -6.09
CA ASP A 104 -18.29 -5.56 -7.10
C ASP A 104 -17.64 -6.14 -8.37
N ASN A 105 -18.35 -6.12 -9.51
CA ASN A 105 -17.84 -6.64 -10.77
C ASN A 105 -16.77 -5.74 -11.42
N ASP A 106 -16.74 -4.46 -11.04
CA ASP A 106 -15.98 -3.42 -11.71
C ASP A 106 -14.78 -2.95 -10.88
N ASN A 107 -14.72 -3.21 -9.57
CA ASN A 107 -13.72 -2.66 -8.67
C ASN A 107 -13.09 -3.68 -7.71
N TRP A 108 -11.78 -3.55 -7.55
CA TRP A 108 -11.00 -4.08 -6.43
C TRP A 108 -11.05 -3.13 -5.24
N TYR A 109 -11.10 -3.68 -4.03
CA TYR A 109 -10.65 -3.02 -2.82
C TYR A 109 -9.13 -3.04 -2.77
N GLY A 110 -8.52 -1.91 -2.43
CA GLY A 110 -7.08 -1.74 -2.36
C GLY A 110 -6.42 -2.43 -1.16
N GLY A 111 -5.23 -3.00 -1.35
CA GLY A 111 -4.46 -3.69 -0.30
C GLY A 111 -3.73 -2.77 0.69
N VAL A 112 -3.75 -1.45 0.44
CA VAL A 112 -3.03 -0.40 1.19
C VAL A 112 -3.97 0.72 1.60
#